data_AF-A0A6L3AGR6-F1
#
_entry.id   AF-A0A6L3AGR6-F1
#
_cell.length_a   1.000
_cell.length_b   1.000
_cell.length_c   1.000
_cell.angle_alpha   90.00
_cell.angle_beta   90.00
_cell.angle_gamma   90.00
#
_symmetry.space_group_name_H-M   'P 1'
#
loop_
_entity.id
_entity.type
_entity.pdbx_description
1 polymer ?
#
loop_
_entity_poly.entity_id
_entity_poly.type
_entity_poly.pdbx_seq_one_letter_code
_entity_poly.pdbx_strand_id
1 'polypeptide(L)'
;GTLWAEHPMYTQLAFALDRVKALAPEHPEWKTTQPFKAVLDNDMAALAAAGEKGLLELVMASHAGITTTEFRATVTDWLDKARDPRFKRRYIELTYQPMVELLDYLRANGFKTFIVSGGGVDEKEDDDRDHPDNNK
;
A
#
# COMPACT_ATOMS: atom_id res chain seq x y z
N GLY A 1 4.75 -6.28 7.93
CA GLY A 1 4.96 -7.37 8.89
C GLY A 1 6.37 -7.88 8.89
N THR A 2 6.92 -8.21 7.72
CA THR A 2 8.24 -8.87 7.61
C THR A 2 9.36 -7.96 7.11
N LEU A 3 9.11 -7.14 6.08
CA LEU A 3 10.13 -6.23 5.51
C LEU A 3 9.92 -4.77 5.93
N TRP A 4 8.70 -4.40 6.32
CA TRP A 4 8.33 -3.06 6.78
C TRP A 4 7.15 -3.10 7.76
N ALA A 5 6.85 -1.96 8.38
CA ALA A 5 5.76 -1.81 9.34
C ALA A 5 4.36 -2.03 8.72
N GLU A 6 3.46 -2.70 9.44
CA GLU A 6 2.04 -2.92 9.03
C GLU A 6 1.02 -2.54 10.10
N HIS A 7 1.48 -2.04 11.25
CA HIS A 7 0.63 -1.63 12.35
C HIS A 7 0.61 -0.10 12.44
N PRO A 8 -0.56 0.54 12.63
CA PRO A 8 -1.87 -0.04 12.94
C PRO A 8 -2.66 -0.56 11.73
N MET A 9 -2.14 -0.36 10.52
CA MET A 9 -2.85 -0.65 9.28
C MET A 9 -1.84 -0.93 8.17
N TYR A 10 -2.15 -1.88 7.29
CA TYR A 10 -1.35 -2.14 6.09
C TYR A 10 -1.23 -0.89 5.22
N THR A 11 -0.03 -0.64 4.68
CA THR A 11 0.23 0.48 3.75
C THR A 11 -0.72 0.48 2.57
N GLN A 12 -0.98 -0.69 1.97
CA GLN A 12 -1.95 -0.85 0.88
C GLN A 12 -3.37 -0.43 1.27
N LEU A 13 -3.79 -0.71 2.52
CA LEU A 13 -5.09 -0.26 3.01
C LEU A 13 -5.08 1.25 3.22
N ALA A 14 -4.01 1.82 3.79
CA ALA A 14 -3.87 3.28 3.89
C ALA A 14 -4.00 3.96 2.52
N PHE A 15 -3.32 3.43 1.51
CA PHE A 15 -3.43 3.88 0.12
C PHE A 15 -4.86 3.77 -0.41
N ALA A 16 -5.53 2.63 -0.23
CA ALA A 16 -6.90 2.42 -0.68
C ALA A 16 -7.88 3.43 -0.04
N LEU A 17 -7.73 3.72 1.26
CA LEU A 17 -8.56 4.72 1.96
C LEU A 17 -8.35 6.13 1.39
N ASP A 18 -7.09 6.53 1.16
CA ASP A 18 -6.79 7.84 0.59
C ASP A 18 -7.28 7.98 -0.85
N ARG A 19 -7.18 6.91 -1.64
CA ARG A 19 -7.75 6.88 -3.00
C ARG A 19 -9.27 6.97 -3.00
N VAL A 20 -9.96 6.27 -2.11
CA VAL A 20 -11.42 6.39 -1.95
C VAL A 20 -11.80 7.83 -1.58
N LYS A 21 -11.06 8.50 -0.69
CA LYS A 21 -11.30 9.91 -0.37
C LYS A 21 -11.07 10.83 -1.57
N ALA A 22 -10.03 10.57 -2.36
CA ALA A 22 -9.72 11.34 -3.56
C ALA A 22 -10.78 11.18 -4.66
N LEU A 23 -11.35 9.98 -4.80
CA LEU A 23 -12.39 9.65 -5.78
C LEU A 23 -13.82 9.98 -5.30
N ALA A 24 -14.01 10.23 -4.01
CA ALA A 24 -15.33 10.54 -3.42
C ALA A 24 -16.12 11.67 -4.10
N PRO A 25 -15.51 12.74 -4.65
CA PRO A 25 -16.24 13.77 -5.40
C PRO A 25 -16.93 13.23 -6.67
N GLU A 26 -16.37 12.17 -7.28
CA GLU A 26 -16.89 11.52 -8.48
C GLU A 26 -17.93 10.43 -8.14
N HIS A 27 -18.01 10.02 -6.87
CA HIS A 27 -18.89 8.96 -6.36
C HIS A 27 -19.79 9.44 -5.21
N PRO A 28 -20.83 10.25 -5.49
CA PRO A 28 -21.73 10.76 -4.44
C PRO A 28 -22.41 9.66 -3.61
N GLU A 29 -22.64 8.48 -4.21
CA GLU A 29 -23.24 7.31 -3.57
C GLU A 29 -22.41 6.75 -2.40
N TRP A 30 -21.09 6.98 -2.39
CA TRP A 30 -20.20 6.52 -1.32
C TRP A 30 -20.49 7.18 0.03
N LYS A 31 -21.20 8.31 0.05
CA LYS A 31 -21.63 8.96 1.31
C LYS A 31 -22.64 8.12 2.09
N THR A 32 -23.34 7.20 1.43
CA THR A 32 -24.38 6.35 2.04
C THR A 32 -24.06 4.86 1.97
N THR A 33 -23.12 4.45 1.11
CA THR A 33 -22.80 3.05 0.85
C THR A 33 -21.61 2.58 1.68
N GLN A 34 -21.75 1.47 2.41
CA GLN A 34 -20.63 0.81 3.07
C GLN A 34 -19.85 -0.08 2.08
N PRO A 35 -18.53 -0.27 2.24
CA PRO A 35 -17.67 0.28 3.31
C PRO A 35 -17.17 1.72 3.06
N PHE A 36 -17.51 2.35 1.94
CA PHE A 36 -17.01 3.68 1.55
C PHE A 36 -17.38 4.78 2.54
N LYS A 37 -18.61 4.77 3.05
CA LYS A 37 -19.06 5.72 4.07
C LYS A 37 -18.15 5.69 5.30
N ALA A 38 -17.77 4.50 5.78
CA ALA A 38 -16.86 4.36 6.92
C ALA A 38 -15.48 4.97 6.63
N VAL A 39 -14.99 4.90 5.39
CA VAL A 39 -13.75 5.58 4.98
C VAL A 39 -13.88 7.10 5.05
N LEU A 40 -14.99 7.65 4.55
CA LEU A 40 -15.23 9.10 4.52
C LEU A 40 -15.42 9.66 5.94
N ASP A 41 -16.04 8.89 6.82
CA ASP A 41 -16.28 9.26 8.21
C ASP A 41 -15.06 8.97 9.13
N ASN A 42 -14.00 8.33 8.61
CA ASN A 42 -12.86 7.81 9.38
C ASN A 42 -13.26 6.83 10.50
N ASP A 43 -14.30 6.02 10.28
CA ASP A 43 -14.80 5.02 11.22
C ASP A 43 -14.01 3.70 11.07
N MET A 44 -12.86 3.65 11.75
CA MET A 44 -11.99 2.48 11.74
C MET A 44 -12.64 1.24 12.37
N ALA A 45 -13.61 1.41 13.28
CA ALA A 45 -14.31 0.29 13.89
C ALA A 45 -15.27 -0.37 12.89
N ALA A 46 -16.01 0.44 12.11
CA ALA A 46 -16.83 -0.06 11.02
C ALA A 46 -16.01 -0.72 9.91
N LEU A 47 -14.82 -0.17 9.59
CA LEU A 47 -13.90 -0.78 8.62
C LEU A 47 -13.36 -2.13 9.12
N ALA A 48 -12.98 -2.21 10.40
CA ALA A 48 -12.56 -3.48 11.01
C ALA A 48 -13.71 -4.51 10.99
N ALA A 49 -14.95 -4.09 11.24
CA ALA A 49 -16.13 -4.94 11.18
C ALA A 49 -16.48 -5.42 9.76
N ALA A 50 -16.12 -4.65 8.72
CA ALA A 50 -16.33 -5.02 7.32
C ALA A 50 -15.45 -6.20 6.88
N GLY A 51 -14.37 -6.47 7.62
CA GLY A 51 -13.48 -7.60 7.41
C GLY A 51 -12.83 -7.64 6.03
N GLU A 52 -12.36 -8.82 5.64
CA GLU A 52 -11.64 -9.04 4.38
C GLU A 52 -12.46 -8.66 3.14
N LYS A 53 -13.79 -8.89 3.17
CA LYS A 53 -14.67 -8.55 2.05
C LYS A 53 -14.76 -7.04 1.84
N GLY A 54 -14.95 -6.27 2.91
CA GLY A 54 -14.99 -4.81 2.82
C GLY A 54 -13.64 -4.23 2.38
N LEU A 55 -12.54 -4.81 2.87
CA LEU A 55 -11.20 -4.46 2.43
C LEU A 55 -11.03 -4.68 0.91
N LEU A 56 -11.48 -5.83 0.42
CA LEU A 56 -11.40 -6.16 -1.00
C LEU A 56 -12.23 -5.19 -1.86
N GLU A 57 -13.43 -4.81 -1.42
CA GLU A 57 -14.27 -3.83 -2.13
C GLU A 57 -13.59 -2.44 -2.21
N LEU A 58 -12.93 -1.99 -1.14
CA LEU A 58 -12.18 -0.73 -1.12
C LEU A 58 -10.96 -0.77 -2.04
N VAL A 59 -10.22 -1.87 -2.02
CA VAL A 59 -9.08 -2.07 -2.92
C VAL A 59 -9.56 -2.09 -4.37
N MET A 60 -10.58 -2.86 -4.71
CA MET A 60 -11.11 -2.91 -6.07
C MET A 60 -11.57 -1.54 -6.58
N ALA A 61 -12.30 -0.79 -5.75
CA ALA A 61 -12.80 0.54 -6.13
C ALA A 61 -11.70 1.59 -6.27
N SER A 62 -10.64 1.54 -5.46
CA SER A 62 -9.53 2.50 -5.51
C SER A 62 -8.64 2.37 -6.77
N HIS A 63 -8.76 1.23 -7.47
CA HIS A 63 -7.96 0.88 -8.64
C HIS A 63 -8.81 0.73 -9.91
N ALA A 64 -10.14 0.90 -9.82
CA ALA A 64 -11.04 0.69 -10.94
C ALA A 64 -10.83 1.75 -12.02
N GLY A 65 -10.87 1.34 -13.29
CA GLY A 65 -10.93 2.24 -14.44
C GLY A 65 -9.60 2.87 -14.88
N ILE A 66 -8.47 2.45 -14.30
CA ILE A 66 -7.12 2.92 -14.69
C ILE A 66 -6.26 1.80 -15.23
N THR A 67 -5.29 2.15 -16.08
CA THR A 67 -4.28 1.22 -16.59
C THR A 67 -3.24 0.90 -15.52
N THR A 68 -2.52 -0.23 -15.67
CA THR A 68 -1.42 -0.59 -14.77
C THR A 68 -0.34 0.50 -14.68
N THR A 69 -0.06 1.21 -15.77
CA THR A 69 0.92 2.31 -15.79
C THR A 69 0.45 3.50 -14.96
N GLU A 70 -0.81 3.89 -15.09
CA GLU A 70 -1.40 4.98 -14.29
C GLU A 70 -1.51 4.59 -12.81
N PHE A 71 -1.84 3.32 -12.55
CA PHE A 71 -1.85 2.78 -11.20
C PHE A 71 -0.47 2.90 -10.55
N ARG A 72 0.57 2.43 -11.23
CA ARG A 72 1.95 2.52 -10.76
C ARG A 72 2.35 3.96 -10.46
N ALA A 73 2.11 4.89 -11.39
CA ALA A 73 2.39 6.30 -11.18
C ALA A 73 1.65 6.88 -9.96
N THR A 74 0.39 6.49 -9.76
CA THR A 74 -0.42 6.91 -8.61
C THR A 74 0.15 6.39 -7.29
N VAL A 75 0.58 5.13 -7.25
CA VAL A 75 1.21 4.50 -6.08
C VAL A 75 2.53 5.19 -5.76
N THR A 76 3.41 5.37 -6.77
CA THR A 76 4.69 6.08 -6.60
C THR A 76 4.46 7.48 -6.00
N ASP A 77 3.55 8.26 -6.60
CA ASP A 77 3.22 9.62 -6.15
C ASP A 77 2.68 9.66 -4.73
N TRP A 78 1.89 8.65 -4.34
CA TRP A 78 1.37 8.53 -2.99
C TRP A 78 2.48 8.16 -2.00
N LEU A 79 3.34 7.18 -2.31
CA LEU A 79 4.44 6.76 -1.44
C LEU A 79 5.43 7.90 -1.13
N ASP A 80 5.63 8.82 -2.09
CA ASP A 80 6.47 9.99 -1.89
C ASP A 80 5.90 11.01 -0.90
N LYS A 81 4.57 11.11 -0.81
CA LYS A 81 3.85 12.16 -0.06
C LYS A 81 3.24 11.65 1.24
N ALA A 82 2.77 10.41 1.24
CA ALA A 82 2.12 9.79 2.38
C ALA A 82 3.12 9.63 3.53
N ARG A 83 2.61 9.80 4.75
CA ARG A 83 3.39 9.69 5.97
C ARG A 83 2.62 8.85 6.96
N ASP A 84 3.33 7.95 7.64
CA ASP A 84 2.74 7.17 8.71
C ASP A 84 2.30 8.09 9.86
N PRO A 85 1.07 7.94 10.39
CA PRO A 85 0.54 8.84 11.40
C PRO A 85 1.24 8.73 12.76
N ARG A 86 1.90 7.61 13.07
CA ARG A 86 2.63 7.39 14.33
C ARG A 86 4.07 7.90 14.23
N PHE A 87 4.77 7.53 13.18
CA PHE A 87 6.21 7.82 13.01
C PHE A 87 6.48 9.14 12.29
N LYS A 88 5.48 9.73 11.61
CA LYS A 88 5.60 10.98 10.83
C LYS A 88 6.67 10.92 9.73
N ARG A 89 6.96 9.73 9.22
CA ARG A 89 7.94 9.45 8.13
C ARG A 89 7.24 8.79 6.94
N ARG A 90 7.89 8.79 5.77
CA ARG A 90 7.36 8.06 4.59
C ARG A 90 7.25 6.58 4.92
N TYR A 91 6.25 5.93 4.31
CA TYR A 91 6.09 4.48 4.46
C TYR A 91 7.32 3.71 4.00
N ILE A 92 7.98 4.15 2.92
CA ILE A 92 9.25 3.55 2.44
C ILE A 92 10.42 3.70 3.42
N GLU A 93 10.35 4.65 4.36
CA GLU A 93 11.37 4.81 5.41
C GLU A 93 11.10 3.92 6.63
N LEU A 94 9.97 3.20 6.64
CA LEU A 94 9.59 2.27 7.71
C LEU A 94 9.93 0.82 7.36
N THR A 95 10.87 0.64 6.44
CA THR A 95 11.53 -0.63 6.17
C THR A 95 12.41 -1.05 7.34
N TYR A 96 12.54 -2.36 7.53
CA TYR A 96 13.38 -2.91 8.58
C TYR A 96 14.80 -3.04 8.06
N GLN A 97 15.68 -2.16 8.53
CA GLN A 97 17.10 -2.14 8.14
C GLN A 97 17.78 -3.53 8.19
N PRO A 98 17.58 -4.38 9.23
CA PRO A 98 18.18 -5.72 9.24
C PRO A 98 17.69 -6.64 8.13
N MET A 99 16.48 -6.41 7.61
CA MET A 99 15.91 -7.21 6.53
C MET A 99 16.46 -6.78 5.17
N VAL A 100 16.75 -5.49 4.98
CA VAL A 100 17.49 -5.00 3.80
C VAL A 100 18.88 -5.64 3.77
N GLU A 101 19.59 -5.61 4.90
CA GLU A 101 20.91 -6.24 5.03
C GLU A 101 20.87 -7.76 4.76
N LEU A 102 19.81 -8.44 5.24
CA LEU A 102 19.60 -9.86 4.96
C LEU A 102 19.38 -10.13 3.47
N LEU A 103 18.57 -9.31 2.79
CA LEU A 103 18.32 -9.47 1.35
C LEU A 103 19.60 -9.25 0.55
N ASP A 104 20.38 -8.23 0.89
CA ASP A 104 21.67 -7.95 0.24
C ASP A 104 22.67 -9.09 0.48
N TYR A 105 22.74 -9.61 1.71
CA TYR A 105 23.56 -10.78 2.01
C TYR A 105 23.15 -12.00 1.18
N LEU A 106 21.86 -12.29 1.08
CA LEU A 106 21.36 -13.43 0.30
C LEU A 106 21.70 -13.27 -1.19
N ARG A 107 21.50 -12.08 -1.76
CA ARG A 107 21.82 -11.78 -3.18
C ARG A 107 23.32 -11.91 -3.45
N ALA A 108 24.17 -11.40 -2.55
CA ALA A 108 25.62 -11.52 -2.65
C ALA A 108 26.10 -13.00 -2.60
N ASN A 109 25.30 -13.89 -2.00
CA ASN A 109 25.58 -15.32 -1.91
C ASN A 109 24.82 -16.16 -2.97
N GLY A 110 24.33 -15.53 -4.05
CA GLY A 110 23.76 -16.22 -5.20
C GLY A 110 22.30 -16.67 -5.02
N PHE A 111 21.62 -16.25 -3.96
CA PHE A 111 20.19 -16.50 -3.80
C PHE A 111 19.39 -15.48 -4.62
N LYS A 112 18.28 -15.95 -5.20
CA LYS A 112 17.24 -15.09 -5.75
C LYS A 112 16.18 -14.83 -4.68
N THR A 113 15.96 -13.57 -4.35
CA THR A 113 15.00 -13.15 -3.32
C THR A 113 13.65 -12.84 -3.97
N PHE A 114 12.57 -13.42 -3.45
CA PHE A 114 11.20 -13.18 -3.91
C PHE A 114 10.34 -12.69 -2.75
N ILE A 115 9.47 -11.71 -3.01
CA ILE A 115 8.46 -11.27 -2.05
C ILE A 115 7.15 -12.03 -2.31
N VAL A 116 6.77 -12.90 -1.37
CA VAL A 116 5.48 -13.60 -1.40
C VAL A 116 4.58 -12.98 -0.35
N SER A 117 3.61 -12.18 -0.78
CA SER A 117 2.68 -11.43 0.07
C SER A 117 1.29 -11.38 -0.55
N GLY A 118 0.26 -11.31 0.30
CA GLY A 118 -1.14 -11.14 -0.13
C GLY A 118 -1.49 -9.73 -0.63
N GLY A 119 -0.55 -8.76 -0.57
CA GLY A 119 -0.74 -7.44 -1.17
C GLY A 119 -0.63 -7.44 -2.69
N GLY A 120 -1.09 -6.38 -3.35
CA GLY A 120 -1.11 -6.25 -4.83
C GLY A 120 0.28 -6.44 -5.46
N VAL A 121 0.36 -7.05 -6.65
CA VAL A 121 1.65 -7.29 -7.35
C VAL A 121 2.25 -5.99 -7.88
N ASP A 122 1.41 -5.12 -8.45
CA ASP A 122 1.86 -3.87 -9.09
C ASP A 122 2.40 -2.83 -8.10
N GLU A 123 2.03 -2.91 -6.82
CA GLU A 123 2.58 -2.05 -5.75
C GLU A 123 4.03 -2.41 -5.39
N LYS A 124 4.46 -3.66 -5.66
CA LYS A 124 5.79 -4.16 -5.23
C LYS A 124 6.93 -3.75 -6.16
N GLU A 125 6.69 -3.67 -7.47
CA GLU A 125 7.75 -3.38 -8.46
C GLU A 125 8.35 -1.96 -8.31
N ASP A 126 7.70 -1.07 -7.54
CA ASP A 126 8.20 0.27 -7.29
C ASP A 126 9.19 0.32 -6.11
N ASP A 127 9.10 -0.59 -5.14
CA ASP A 127 10.00 -0.69 -3.99
C ASP A 127 11.40 -1.22 -4.40
N ASP A 128 11.44 -2.15 -5.36
CA ASP A 128 12.69 -2.72 -5.88
C ASP A 128 13.54 -1.72 -6.68
N ARG A 129 13.01 -0.54 -7.05
CA ARG A 129 13.73 0.46 -7.88
C ARG A 129 14.69 1.36 -7.12
N ASP A 130 14.55 1.50 -5.79
CA ASP A 130 15.47 2.29 -4.97
C ASP A 130 16.74 1.53 -4.57
N HIS A 131 16.85 0.25 -4.96
CA HIS A 131 18.06 -0.56 -4.83
C HIS A 131 18.46 -1.15 -6.19
N PRO A 132 19.06 -0.35 -7.08
CA PRO A 132 19.49 -0.85 -8.38
C PRO A 132 20.51 -1.99 -8.20
N ASP A 133 20.18 -3.15 -8.77
CA ASP A 133 21.10 -4.26 -9.00
C ASP A 133 22.34 -3.74 -9.75
N ASN A 134 23.38 -3.44 -8.99
CA ASN A 134 24.66 -3.00 -9.54
C ASN A 134 25.52 -4.24 -9.79
N ASN A 135 25.16 -5.00 -10.82
CA ASN A 135 26.01 -6.09 -11.32
C ASN A 135 26.09 -6.05 -12.85
N LYS A 136 27.13 -5.35 -13.34
CA LYS A 136 27.78 -5.63 -14.62
C LYS A 136 29.07 -6.40 -14.33
#